data_AF-X0XTR9-F1
#
_entry.id   AF-X0XTR9-F1
#
_cell.length_a   1.000
_cell.length_b   1.000
_cell.length_c   1.000
_cell.angle_alpha   90.00
_cell.angle_beta   90.00
_cell.angle_gamma   90.00
#
_symmetry.space_group_name_H-M   'P 1'
#
loop_
_entity.id
_entity.type
_entity.pdbx_description
1 polymer ?
#
loop_
_entity_poly.entity_id
_entity_poly.type
_entity_poly.pdbx_seq_one_letter_code
_entity_poly.pdbx_strand_id
1 'polypeptide(L)'
;MTLACWSGGAAWVLAQQPATDEGVKLLKSDSQAPYVHRITLYDHEGAVIDPTDELAGPYSPRTTCAKCHDYGAISAGWHFNALLSTIPPGRPGEPWLLVDPLTGTQLPISGREWPGTLTPEEIGLTRWQFVLRFGRHLPGGGYGEPSDEEIANSPQAVRWGISGKLEIDCMFCHSADFRHDPAEAARQIEAENFKWAPTAALGLAVVRGEARKAPDDWDPLMPPDPDFPERAGPRLVWNTSR
;
A
#
# COMPACT_ATOMS: atom_id res chain seq x y z
N MET A 1 -69.56 16.90 9.55
CA MET A 1 -68.99 15.61 9.17
C MET A 1 -67.47 15.78 9.18
N THR A 2 -66.86 15.28 10.24
CA THR A 2 -65.50 15.63 10.69
C THR A 2 -64.46 14.89 9.88
N LEU A 3 -63.66 15.61 9.09
CA LEU A 3 -62.47 15.07 8.43
C LEU A 3 -61.25 15.42 9.29
N ALA A 4 -60.69 14.41 9.94
CA ALA A 4 -59.46 14.50 10.70
C ALA A 4 -58.27 14.68 9.73
N CYS A 5 -57.53 15.77 9.89
CA CYS A 5 -56.22 15.95 9.28
C CYS A 5 -55.20 15.12 10.06
N TRP A 6 -54.60 14.12 9.40
CA TRP A 6 -53.38 13.47 9.87
C TRP A 6 -52.18 14.34 9.45
N SER A 7 -51.55 14.98 10.42
CA SER A 7 -50.24 15.64 10.27
C SER A 7 -49.13 14.59 10.34
N GLY A 8 -48.79 14.00 9.18
CA GLY A 8 -47.58 13.19 9.03
C GLY A 8 -46.35 14.07 8.96
N GLY A 9 -45.67 14.28 10.09
CA GLY A 9 -44.34 14.87 10.13
C GLY A 9 -43.32 13.86 9.59
N ALA A 10 -42.83 14.08 8.38
CA ALA A 10 -41.65 13.37 7.88
C ALA A 10 -40.42 13.93 8.62
N ALA A 11 -39.99 13.21 9.65
CA ALA A 11 -38.69 13.43 10.27
C ALA A 11 -37.62 13.02 9.26
N TRP A 12 -37.08 14.02 8.56
CA TRP A 12 -35.82 13.88 7.87
C TRP A 12 -34.76 13.65 8.94
N VAL A 13 -34.34 12.39 9.10
CA VAL A 13 -33.09 12.06 9.77
C VAL A 13 -32.01 12.72 8.90
N LEU A 14 -31.53 13.87 9.38
CA LEU A 14 -30.27 14.44 8.91
C LEU A 14 -29.22 13.36 9.16
N ALA A 15 -28.85 12.64 8.09
CA ALA A 15 -27.65 11.84 8.10
C ALA A 15 -26.52 12.77 8.57
N GLN A 16 -25.96 12.46 9.74
CA GLN A 16 -24.78 13.14 10.23
C GLN A 16 -23.73 12.99 9.15
N GLN A 17 -23.35 14.10 8.54
CA GLN A 17 -22.16 14.15 7.70
C GLN A 17 -21.01 13.61 8.56
N PRO A 18 -20.13 12.74 8.03
CA PRO A 18 -18.92 12.38 8.76
C PRO A 18 -18.21 13.68 9.12
N ALA A 19 -17.82 13.78 10.40
CA ALA A 19 -17.13 14.94 10.91
C ALA A 19 -15.99 15.29 9.94
N THR A 20 -16.04 16.51 9.41
CA THR A 20 -14.89 17.08 8.72
C THR A 20 -13.74 17.04 9.71
N ASP A 21 -12.67 16.34 9.34
CA ASP A 21 -11.44 16.19 10.08
C ASP A 21 -10.99 17.57 10.60
N GLU A 22 -11.35 17.89 11.85
CA GLU A 22 -10.80 19.06 12.55
C GLU A 22 -9.33 18.76 12.72
N GLY A 23 -8.55 19.24 11.75
CA GLY A 23 -7.17 18.85 11.52
C GLY A 23 -6.41 18.71 12.83
N VAL A 24 -6.05 17.47 13.16
CA VAL A 24 -5.21 17.16 14.32
C VAL A 24 -3.98 18.06 14.21
N LYS A 25 -3.83 19.00 15.16
CA LYS A 25 -2.65 19.85 15.21
C LYS A 25 -1.46 18.96 15.54
N LEU A 26 -0.77 18.50 14.50
CA LEU A 26 0.40 17.64 14.64
C LEU A 26 1.45 18.37 15.47
N LEU A 27 1.92 17.70 16.52
CA LEU A 27 3.00 18.22 17.36
C LEU A 27 4.29 18.26 16.54
N LYS A 28 4.90 19.44 16.42
CA LYS A 28 6.19 19.63 15.72
C LYS A 28 7.27 19.93 16.75
N SER A 29 8.43 19.31 16.58
CA SER A 29 9.61 19.59 17.40
C SER A 29 10.51 20.69 16.81
N ASP A 30 10.29 21.06 15.54
CA ASP A 30 11.13 21.93 14.71
C ASP A 30 12.63 21.54 14.71
N SER A 31 12.93 20.31 15.12
CA SER A 31 14.26 19.74 15.20
C SER A 31 14.59 19.02 13.90
N GLN A 32 15.84 19.16 13.45
CA GLN A 32 16.39 18.35 12.36
C GLN A 32 16.95 17.01 12.84
N ALA A 33 16.94 16.75 14.15
CA ALA A 33 17.39 15.47 14.69
C ALA A 33 16.36 14.37 14.42
N PRO A 34 16.81 13.14 14.10
CA PRO A 34 15.90 12.01 13.96
C PRO A 34 15.20 11.73 15.30
N TYR A 35 13.87 11.72 15.29
CA TYR A 35 13.08 11.39 16.46
C TYR A 35 12.98 9.88 16.62
N VAL A 36 13.36 9.37 17.80
CA VAL A 36 13.23 7.94 18.10
C VAL A 36 11.78 7.64 18.45
N HIS A 37 11.10 6.92 17.56
CA HIS A 37 9.74 6.47 17.79
C HIS A 37 9.76 5.20 18.65
N ARG A 38 9.03 5.26 19.78
CA ARG A 38 8.66 4.09 20.59
C ARG A 38 7.14 3.99 20.54
N ILE A 39 6.65 3.41 19.46
CA ILE A 39 5.23 3.38 19.14
C ILE A 39 4.76 1.94 19.00
N THR A 40 3.49 1.72 19.33
CA THR A 40 2.81 0.46 19.03
C THR A 40 2.65 0.31 17.52
N LEU A 41 2.94 -0.88 17.00
CA LEU A 41 2.71 -1.22 15.59
C LEU A 41 1.28 -1.74 15.41
N TYR A 42 0.69 -1.38 14.27
CA TYR A 42 -0.66 -1.77 13.89
C TYR A 42 -0.66 -2.44 12.51
N ASP A 43 -1.60 -3.34 12.32
CA ASP A 43 -1.84 -3.97 11.02
C ASP A 43 -2.76 -3.11 10.13
N HIS A 44 -3.11 -3.65 8.96
CA HIS A 44 -3.93 -2.98 7.96
C HIS A 44 -5.38 -2.78 8.42
N GLU A 45 -5.87 -3.62 9.33
CA GLU A 45 -7.19 -3.56 9.95
C GLU A 45 -7.21 -2.66 11.19
N GLY A 46 -6.04 -2.18 11.64
CA GLY A 46 -5.88 -1.31 12.80
C GLY A 46 -5.88 -2.03 14.14
N ALA A 47 -5.72 -3.35 14.13
CA ALA A 47 -5.43 -4.11 15.33
C ALA A 47 -3.98 -3.89 15.78
N VAL A 48 -3.76 -3.97 17.10
CA VAL A 48 -2.42 -3.93 17.68
C VAL A 48 -1.72 -5.24 17.33
N ILE A 49 -0.49 -5.14 16.82
CA ILE A 49 0.32 -6.31 16.52
C ILE A 49 0.93 -6.84 17.82
N ASP A 50 0.52 -8.04 18.20
CA ASP A 50 1.19 -8.86 19.22
C ASP A 50 2.05 -9.91 18.49
N PRO A 51 3.40 -9.88 18.60
CA PRO A 51 4.25 -10.83 17.91
C PRO A 51 4.13 -12.27 18.44
N THR A 52 3.39 -12.49 19.54
CA THR A 52 3.08 -13.83 20.06
C THR A 52 1.75 -14.39 19.53
N ASP A 53 0.95 -13.58 18.85
CA ASP A 53 -0.27 -14.01 18.18
C ASP A 53 0.04 -14.52 16.77
N GLU A 54 -0.25 -15.80 16.51
CA GLU A 54 -0.05 -16.42 15.20
C GLU A 54 -0.96 -15.83 14.10
N LEU A 55 -2.04 -15.13 14.49
CA LEU A 55 -2.97 -14.48 13.58
C LEU A 55 -2.68 -12.99 13.35
N ALA A 56 -1.65 -12.42 14.00
CA ALA A 56 -1.32 -11.02 13.83
C ALA A 56 -0.98 -10.66 12.37
N GLY A 57 -1.71 -9.70 11.81
CA GLY A 57 -1.57 -9.22 10.44
C GLY A 57 -0.29 -8.42 10.20
N PRO A 58 0.14 -8.24 8.94
CA PRO A 58 1.36 -7.51 8.62
C PRO A 58 1.30 -6.06 9.10
N TYR A 59 2.45 -5.52 9.48
CA TYR A 59 2.63 -4.11 9.78
C TYR A 59 2.15 -3.22 8.62
N SER A 60 1.25 -2.29 8.93
CA SER A 60 0.80 -1.22 8.03
C SER A 60 1.48 0.10 8.42
N PRO A 61 2.35 0.65 7.55
CA PRO A 61 2.85 2.00 7.70
C PRO A 61 1.73 3.04 7.78
N ARG A 62 0.67 2.88 6.96
CA ARG A 62 -0.49 3.79 6.98
C ARG A 62 -1.14 3.81 8.34
N THR A 63 -1.57 2.65 8.85
CA THR A 63 -2.35 2.60 10.09
C THR A 63 -1.51 2.90 11.33
N THR A 64 -0.21 2.61 11.28
CA THR A 64 0.72 2.93 12.37
C THR A 64 1.12 4.40 12.39
N CYS A 65 1.62 4.92 11.27
CA CYS A 65 2.23 6.25 11.22
C CYS A 65 1.20 7.37 11.04
N ALA A 66 0.05 7.10 10.40
CA ALA A 66 -0.97 8.13 10.17
C ALA A 66 -1.65 8.64 11.46
N LYS A 67 -1.45 7.94 12.59
CA LYS A 67 -1.90 8.40 13.91
C LYS A 67 -1.22 9.70 14.35
N CYS A 68 -0.02 9.98 13.83
CA CYS A 68 0.77 11.17 14.19
C CYS A 68 1.27 11.96 12.98
N HIS A 69 1.14 11.42 11.77
CA HIS A 69 1.53 12.07 10.53
C HIS A 69 0.36 12.14 9.56
N ASP A 70 0.21 13.26 8.86
CA ASP A 70 -0.77 13.35 7.78
C ASP A 70 -0.31 12.53 6.58
N TYR A 71 -0.83 11.30 6.46
CA TYR A 71 -0.49 10.38 5.38
C TYR A 71 -0.89 10.93 4.00
N GLY A 72 -1.98 11.70 3.92
CA GLY A 72 -2.42 12.34 2.68
C GLY A 72 -1.44 13.42 2.23
N ALA A 73 -0.95 14.24 3.17
CA ALA A 73 0.12 15.19 2.88
C ALA A 73 1.43 14.49 2.49
N ILE A 74 1.77 13.37 3.15
CA ILE A 74 2.95 12.57 2.80
C ILE A 74 2.85 12.00 1.39
N SER A 75 1.71 11.40 1.02
CA SER A 75 1.50 10.78 -0.28
C SER A 75 1.49 11.79 -1.43
N ALA A 76 1.30 13.08 -1.14
CA ALA A 76 1.48 14.17 -2.11
C ALA A 76 2.96 14.54 -2.35
N GLY A 77 3.90 13.96 -1.61
CA GLY A 77 5.34 14.17 -1.77
C GLY A 77 5.90 13.64 -3.10
N TRP A 78 7.08 14.15 -3.50
CA TRP A 78 7.67 13.88 -4.83
C TRP A 78 7.98 12.40 -5.10
N HIS A 79 8.20 11.60 -4.06
CA HIS A 79 8.44 10.16 -4.22
C HIS A 79 7.18 9.36 -4.59
N PHE A 80 5.99 9.93 -4.35
CA PHE A 80 4.71 9.21 -4.41
C PHE A 80 3.73 9.81 -5.43
N ASN A 81 3.91 11.09 -5.77
CA ASN A 81 2.95 11.86 -6.55
C ASN A 81 3.12 11.76 -8.08
N ALA A 82 3.95 10.84 -8.58
CA ALA A 82 4.26 10.75 -10.02
C ALA A 82 3.03 10.47 -10.90
N LEU A 83 1.95 9.94 -10.33
CA LEU A 83 0.67 9.68 -11.00
C LEU A 83 -0.31 10.87 -11.00
N LEU A 84 -0.03 11.91 -10.21
CA LEU A 84 -0.97 13.01 -10.04
C LEU A 84 -0.76 14.03 -11.16
N SER A 85 -1.59 13.95 -12.20
CA SER A 85 -1.57 14.90 -13.33
C SER A 85 -1.85 16.35 -12.93
N THR A 86 -2.42 16.56 -11.73
CA THR A 86 -2.62 17.89 -11.14
C THR A 86 -1.31 18.52 -10.64
N ILE A 87 -0.24 17.73 -10.51
CA ILE A 87 1.08 18.21 -10.07
C ILE A 87 1.96 18.41 -11.31
N PRO A 88 2.52 19.61 -11.52
CA PRO A 88 3.43 19.85 -12.63
C PRO A 88 4.59 18.83 -12.64
N PRO A 89 5.00 18.32 -13.82
CA PRO A 89 5.99 17.25 -13.92
C PRO A 89 7.39 17.68 -13.50
N GLY A 90 7.63 18.98 -13.29
CA GLY A 90 8.90 19.53 -12.82
C GLY A 90 10.03 19.39 -13.84
N ARG A 91 11.28 19.42 -13.35
CA ARG A 91 12.46 19.20 -14.19
C ARG A 91 12.47 17.74 -14.69
N PRO A 92 12.72 17.49 -15.99
CA PRO A 92 12.93 16.14 -16.50
C PRO A 92 14.00 15.39 -15.71
N GLY A 93 13.68 14.15 -15.34
CA GLY A 93 14.59 13.19 -14.71
C GLY A 93 14.77 11.96 -15.60
N GLU A 94 15.23 10.87 -14.99
CA GLU A 94 15.40 9.59 -15.68
C GLU A 94 14.07 8.81 -15.70
N PRO A 95 13.60 8.36 -16.87
CA PRO A 95 12.43 7.50 -16.96
C PRO A 95 12.75 6.06 -16.55
N TRP A 96 11.72 5.29 -16.23
CA TRP A 96 11.84 3.84 -16.12
C TRP A 96 12.01 3.22 -17.51
N LEU A 97 13.03 2.40 -17.71
CA LEU A 97 13.23 1.73 -18.99
C LEU A 97 12.50 0.39 -18.99
N LEU A 98 11.42 0.30 -19.77
CA LEU A 98 10.76 -0.96 -20.07
C LEU A 98 11.46 -1.59 -21.28
N VAL A 99 12.08 -2.75 -21.06
CA VAL A 99 12.86 -3.45 -22.10
C VAL A 99 12.14 -4.72 -22.51
N ASP A 100 11.88 -4.87 -23.82
CA ASP A 100 11.50 -6.14 -24.42
C ASP A 100 12.77 -6.86 -24.91
N PRO A 101 13.18 -7.96 -24.27
CA PRO A 101 14.40 -8.66 -24.63
C PRO A 101 14.34 -9.35 -25.99
N LEU A 102 13.14 -9.69 -26.49
CA LEU A 102 13.01 -10.41 -27.75
C LEU A 102 13.30 -9.50 -28.95
N THR A 103 12.78 -8.26 -28.89
CA THR A 103 12.94 -7.28 -29.98
C THR A 103 14.08 -6.28 -29.72
N GLY A 104 14.57 -6.19 -28.47
CA GLY A 104 15.50 -5.15 -28.05
C GLY A 104 14.86 -3.77 -27.90
N THR A 105 13.52 -3.69 -27.96
CA THR A 105 12.79 -2.43 -27.80
C THR A 105 12.95 -1.90 -26.38
N GLN A 106 13.23 -0.60 -26.26
CA GLN A 106 13.35 0.10 -24.99
C GLN A 106 12.38 1.28 -24.99
N LEU A 107 11.41 1.25 -24.06
CA LEU A 107 10.41 2.30 -23.92
C LEU A 107 10.68 3.11 -22.65
N PRO A 108 10.86 4.44 -22.76
CA PRO A 108 11.00 5.31 -21.59
C PRO A 108 9.62 5.57 -20.97
N ILE A 109 9.41 5.03 -19.77
CA ILE A 109 8.15 5.09 -19.03
C ILE A 109 8.23 6.11 -17.90
N SER A 110 7.23 6.98 -17.78
CA SER A 110 7.13 7.94 -16.68
C SER A 110 5.68 8.31 -16.42
N GLY A 111 5.27 8.31 -15.14
CA GLY A 111 4.01 8.94 -14.75
C GLY A 111 4.04 10.46 -14.85
N ARG A 112 5.25 11.04 -14.82
CA ARG A 112 5.47 12.46 -15.11
C ARG A 112 5.54 12.61 -16.62
N GLU A 113 4.61 13.35 -17.21
CA GLU A 113 4.49 13.59 -18.66
C GLU A 113 5.65 14.42 -19.22
N TRP A 114 6.88 13.92 -19.08
CA TRP A 114 8.07 14.56 -19.61
C TRP A 114 8.14 14.39 -21.14
N PRO A 115 8.71 15.36 -21.87
CA PRO A 115 8.91 15.22 -23.31
C PRO A 115 9.71 13.96 -23.64
N GLY A 116 9.17 13.11 -24.52
CA GLY A 116 9.82 11.88 -24.98
C GLY A 116 9.61 10.65 -24.08
N THR A 117 8.78 10.74 -23.05
CA THR A 117 8.35 9.59 -22.24
C THR A 117 6.93 9.17 -22.56
N LEU A 118 6.59 7.91 -22.28
CA LEU A 118 5.23 7.36 -22.32
C LEU A 118 4.74 7.14 -20.89
N THR A 119 3.48 7.44 -20.63
CA THR A 119 2.81 7.01 -19.40
C THR A 119 2.59 5.49 -19.43
N PRO A 120 2.54 4.83 -18.26
CA PRO A 120 2.19 3.40 -18.19
C PRO A 120 0.89 3.06 -18.93
N GLU A 121 -0.11 3.93 -18.82
CA GLU A 121 -1.45 3.74 -19.40
C GLU A 121 -1.43 3.78 -20.94
N GLU A 122 -0.60 4.63 -21.55
CA GLU A 122 -0.47 4.72 -23.03
C GLU A 122 0.02 3.43 -23.68
N ILE A 123 0.77 2.61 -22.94
CA ILE A 123 1.27 1.31 -23.40
C ILE A 123 0.49 0.13 -22.80
N GLY A 124 -0.64 0.40 -22.15
CA GLY A 124 -1.51 -0.62 -21.55
C GLY A 124 -0.93 -1.29 -20.30
N LEU A 125 0.06 -0.68 -19.65
CA LEU A 125 0.64 -1.19 -18.41
C LEU A 125 -0.28 -0.86 -17.23
N THR A 126 -0.87 -1.89 -16.61
CA THR A 126 -1.69 -1.67 -15.41
C THR A 126 -0.83 -1.30 -14.20
N ARG A 127 -1.42 -0.70 -13.17
CA ARG A 127 -0.71 -0.40 -11.91
C ARG A 127 -0.05 -1.63 -11.30
N TRP A 128 -0.76 -2.75 -11.30
CA TRP A 128 -0.22 -4.04 -10.89
C TRP A 128 1.05 -4.42 -11.65
N GLN A 129 0.99 -4.34 -12.99
CA GLN A 129 2.11 -4.64 -13.87
C GLN A 129 3.28 -3.66 -13.71
N PHE A 130 2.99 -2.41 -13.39
CA PHE A 130 4.00 -1.39 -13.07
C PHE A 130 4.72 -1.73 -11.76
N VAL A 131 3.98 -2.05 -10.69
CA VAL A 131 4.54 -2.45 -9.39
C VAL A 131 5.45 -3.67 -9.54
N LEU A 132 5.02 -4.71 -10.27
CA LEU A 132 5.85 -5.90 -10.49
C LEU A 132 7.15 -5.63 -11.26
N ARG A 133 7.19 -4.59 -12.10
CA ARG A 133 8.40 -4.24 -12.89
C ARG A 133 9.32 -3.28 -12.16
N PHE A 134 8.75 -2.28 -11.50
CA PHE A 134 9.49 -1.13 -10.99
C PHE A 134 9.36 -0.91 -9.48
N GLY A 135 8.44 -1.61 -8.81
CA GLY A 135 8.14 -1.45 -7.38
C GLY A 135 9.35 -1.61 -6.47
N ARG A 136 10.32 -2.46 -6.84
CA ARG A 136 11.57 -2.62 -6.08
C ARG A 136 12.44 -1.35 -6.00
N HIS A 137 12.19 -0.36 -6.85
CA HIS A 137 12.89 0.92 -6.86
C HIS A 137 12.05 2.05 -6.24
N LEU A 138 10.90 1.72 -5.65
CA LEU A 138 9.93 2.67 -5.12
C LEU A 138 9.71 2.39 -3.63
N PRO A 139 9.55 3.44 -2.80
CA PRO A 139 9.20 3.29 -1.38
C PRO A 139 7.69 3.02 -1.19
N GLY A 140 7.07 2.24 -2.08
CA GLY A 140 5.62 2.03 -2.11
C GLY A 140 4.81 3.29 -2.45
N GLY A 141 3.51 3.27 -2.17
CA GLY A 141 2.58 4.34 -2.54
C GLY A 141 2.40 4.50 -4.05
N GLY A 142 1.70 5.56 -4.46
CA GLY A 142 1.48 5.87 -5.88
C GLY A 142 0.87 4.68 -6.64
N TYR A 143 1.62 4.12 -7.59
CA TYR A 143 1.21 2.92 -8.34
C TYR A 143 0.92 1.70 -7.46
N GLY A 144 1.53 1.63 -6.27
CA GLY A 144 1.32 0.58 -5.27
C GLY A 144 0.04 0.71 -4.44
N GLU A 145 -0.59 1.89 -4.44
CA GLU A 145 -1.78 2.17 -3.64
C GLU A 145 -2.94 2.72 -4.49
N PRO A 146 -3.49 1.92 -5.42
CA PRO A 146 -4.72 2.31 -6.09
C PRO A 146 -5.90 2.50 -5.13
N SER A 147 -6.85 3.34 -5.53
CA SER A 147 -8.14 3.45 -4.89
C SER A 147 -8.92 2.14 -5.06
N ASP A 148 -9.93 1.93 -4.21
CA ASP A 148 -10.72 0.70 -4.28
C ASP A 148 -11.54 0.64 -5.58
N GLU A 149 -11.93 1.78 -6.13
CA GLU A 149 -12.57 1.88 -7.44
C GLU A 149 -11.60 1.47 -8.57
N GLU A 150 -10.34 1.91 -8.50
CA GLU A 150 -9.33 1.53 -9.49
C GLU A 150 -8.99 0.05 -9.41
N ILE A 151 -8.98 -0.54 -8.21
CA ILE A 151 -8.84 -1.99 -8.01
C ILE A 151 -10.04 -2.72 -8.62
N ALA A 152 -11.27 -2.31 -8.30
CA ALA A 152 -12.48 -2.97 -8.77
C ALA A 152 -12.59 -3.00 -10.30
N ASN A 153 -12.10 -1.95 -10.96
CA ASN A 153 -12.08 -1.84 -12.42
C ASN A 153 -10.81 -2.43 -13.07
N SER A 154 -9.88 -2.96 -12.27
CA SER A 154 -8.64 -3.58 -12.77
C SER A 154 -8.87 -5.03 -13.20
N PRO A 155 -8.23 -5.51 -14.29
CA PRO A 155 -8.19 -6.94 -14.59
C PRO A 155 -7.51 -7.78 -13.49
N GLN A 156 -6.80 -7.13 -12.55
CA GLN A 156 -6.14 -7.76 -11.40
C GLN A 156 -6.89 -7.54 -10.08
N ALA A 157 -8.19 -7.22 -10.11
CA ALA A 157 -9.00 -6.96 -8.90
C ALA A 157 -8.84 -8.06 -7.83
N VAL A 158 -8.97 -9.33 -8.22
CA VAL A 158 -8.81 -10.48 -7.31
C VAL A 158 -7.39 -10.55 -6.75
N ARG A 159 -6.38 -10.32 -7.59
CA ARG A 159 -4.96 -10.38 -7.21
C ARG A 159 -4.59 -9.29 -6.21
N TRP A 160 -5.15 -8.08 -6.36
CA TRP A 160 -5.03 -7.01 -5.36
C TRP A 160 -5.65 -7.40 -4.02
N GLY A 161 -6.79 -8.11 -4.01
CA GLY A 161 -7.41 -8.61 -2.79
C GLY A 161 -6.53 -9.58 -2.01
N ILE A 162 -5.82 -10.46 -2.71
CA ILE A 162 -4.88 -11.43 -2.12
C ILE A 162 -3.60 -10.74 -1.65
N SER A 163 -3.04 -9.88 -2.48
CA SER A 163 -1.70 -9.29 -2.29
C SER A 163 -1.70 -8.10 -1.33
N GLY A 164 -2.85 -7.44 -1.20
CA GLY A 164 -2.98 -6.12 -0.60
C GLY A 164 -2.30 -5.01 -1.41
N LYS A 165 -2.38 -3.79 -0.89
CA LYS A 165 -1.70 -2.61 -1.48
C LYS A 165 -0.24 -2.58 -1.04
N LEU A 166 0.64 -2.06 -1.90
CA LEU A 166 2.02 -1.74 -1.54
C LEU A 166 2.04 -0.33 -0.96
N GLU A 167 1.74 -0.23 0.33
CA GLU A 167 1.70 1.05 1.05
C GLU A 167 3.04 1.79 1.03
N ILE A 168 3.01 3.11 1.24
CA ILE A 168 4.21 3.91 1.49
C ILE A 168 5.01 3.26 2.62
N ASP A 169 6.21 2.77 2.30
CA ASP A 169 7.11 2.20 3.29
C ASP A 169 7.90 3.33 3.96
N CYS A 170 7.34 3.86 5.05
CA CYS A 170 7.99 4.88 5.85
C CYS A 170 9.41 4.48 6.28
N MET A 171 9.62 3.19 6.56
CA MET A 171 10.85 2.69 7.17
C MET A 171 11.95 2.45 6.15
N PHE A 172 11.64 2.46 4.85
CA PHE A 172 12.64 2.53 3.78
C PHE A 172 13.64 3.68 4.00
N CYS A 173 13.17 4.83 4.48
CA CYS A 173 13.99 5.99 4.81
C CYS A 173 14.15 6.24 6.31
N HIS A 174 13.16 5.86 7.13
CA HIS A 174 13.10 6.19 8.55
C HIS A 174 13.53 5.06 9.51
N SER A 175 14.03 3.93 9.00
CA SER A 175 14.67 2.91 9.85
C SER A 175 15.95 3.47 10.49
N ALA A 176 15.82 3.88 11.76
CA ALA A 176 16.90 4.48 12.53
C ALA A 176 18.08 3.54 12.79
N ASP A 177 17.84 2.23 12.81
CA ASP A 177 18.88 1.21 12.96
C ASP A 177 19.44 0.71 11.62
N PHE A 178 19.02 1.31 10.50
CA PHE A 178 19.46 0.99 9.12
C PHE A 178 19.32 -0.49 8.76
N ARG A 179 18.35 -1.17 9.37
CA ARG A 179 18.10 -2.60 9.15
C ARG A 179 17.03 -2.91 8.12
N HIS A 180 16.35 -1.88 7.61
CA HIS A 180 15.50 -2.07 6.45
C HIS A 180 16.31 -2.70 5.31
N ASP A 181 15.83 -3.82 4.77
CA ASP A 181 16.43 -4.54 3.64
C ASP A 181 15.61 -4.31 2.37
N PRO A 182 16.05 -3.40 1.47
CA PRO A 182 15.40 -3.18 0.18
C PRO A 182 15.39 -4.42 -0.73
N ALA A 183 16.38 -5.31 -0.59
CA ALA A 183 16.41 -6.55 -1.36
C ALA A 183 15.34 -7.53 -0.85
N GLU A 184 15.05 -7.54 0.45
CA GLU A 184 13.92 -8.29 0.99
C GLU A 184 12.59 -7.71 0.52
N ALA A 185 12.41 -6.39 0.56
CA ALA A 185 11.23 -5.74 -0.01
C ALA A 185 11.03 -6.13 -1.48
N ALA A 186 12.10 -6.13 -2.28
CA ALA A 186 12.06 -6.54 -3.69
C ALA A 186 11.62 -8.00 -3.86
N ARG A 187 12.14 -8.93 -3.05
CA ARG A 187 11.73 -10.34 -3.06
C ARG A 187 10.25 -10.51 -2.72
N GLN A 188 9.76 -9.75 -1.74
CA GLN A 188 8.34 -9.78 -1.38
C GLN A 188 7.46 -9.21 -2.50
N ILE A 189 7.88 -8.15 -3.19
CA ILE A 189 7.16 -7.62 -4.36
C ILE A 189 7.14 -8.65 -5.50
N GLU A 190 8.24 -9.34 -5.79
CA GLU A 190 8.30 -10.42 -6.81
C GLU A 190 7.42 -11.63 -6.45
N ALA A 191 7.17 -11.85 -5.15
CA ALA A 191 6.25 -12.86 -4.63
C ALA A 191 4.77 -12.41 -4.61
N GLU A 192 4.48 -11.18 -5.05
CA GLU A 192 3.18 -10.50 -4.92
C GLU A 192 2.75 -10.24 -3.47
N ASN A 193 3.67 -10.30 -2.51
CA ASN A 193 3.41 -10.11 -1.08
C ASN A 193 3.35 -8.63 -0.69
N PHE A 194 2.61 -7.80 -1.42
CA PHE A 194 2.69 -6.33 -1.34
C PHE A 194 2.45 -5.78 0.07
N LYS A 195 1.36 -6.18 0.74
CA LYS A 195 1.08 -5.68 2.10
C LYS A 195 2.04 -6.20 3.18
N TRP A 196 2.77 -7.29 2.90
CA TRP A 196 3.74 -7.88 3.83
C TRP A 196 5.17 -7.35 3.63
N ALA A 197 5.46 -6.71 2.49
CA ALA A 197 6.81 -6.26 2.14
C ALA A 197 7.45 -5.37 3.22
N PRO A 198 6.78 -4.35 3.79
CA PRO A 198 7.38 -3.53 4.84
C PRO A 198 7.70 -4.32 6.12
N THR A 199 6.86 -5.31 6.46
CA THR A 199 7.06 -6.16 7.64
C THR A 199 8.33 -6.99 7.51
N ALA A 200 8.51 -7.63 6.35
CA ALA A 200 9.67 -8.45 6.06
C ALA A 200 10.95 -7.62 5.94
N ALA A 201 10.88 -6.49 5.23
CA ALA A 201 12.02 -5.61 5.00
C ALA A 201 12.57 -5.02 6.31
N LEU A 202 11.72 -4.75 7.29
CA LEU A 202 12.13 -4.33 8.63
C LEU A 202 12.69 -5.45 9.51
N GLY A 203 12.61 -6.71 9.07
CA GLY A 203 12.99 -7.87 9.86
C GLY A 203 12.08 -8.12 11.08
N LEU A 204 10.84 -7.62 11.04
CA LEU A 204 9.85 -7.83 12.10
C LEU A 204 9.30 -9.27 12.08
N ALA A 205 9.21 -9.87 10.90
CA ALA A 205 8.75 -11.23 10.70
C ALA A 205 9.32 -11.81 9.42
N VAL A 206 9.31 -13.13 9.31
CA VAL A 206 9.55 -13.86 8.06
C VAL A 206 8.22 -14.17 7.39
N VAL A 207 8.10 -13.91 6.09
CA VAL A 207 6.95 -14.32 5.30
C VAL A 207 7.16 -15.74 4.77
N ARG A 208 6.23 -16.64 5.08
CA ARG A 208 6.15 -18.01 4.53
C ARG A 208 5.08 -18.03 3.45
N GLY A 209 5.40 -18.55 2.27
CA GLY A 209 4.48 -18.58 1.14
C GLY A 209 4.50 -17.29 0.32
N GLU A 210 3.78 -17.33 -0.79
CA GLU A 210 3.80 -16.28 -1.82
C GLU A 210 2.38 -16.07 -2.33
N ALA A 211 1.93 -14.82 -2.38
CA ALA A 211 0.61 -14.45 -2.88
C ALA A 211 0.44 -14.93 -4.32
N ARG A 212 1.47 -14.83 -5.16
CA ARG A 212 1.44 -15.31 -6.56
C ARG A 212 1.11 -16.80 -6.73
N LYS A 213 1.31 -17.61 -5.69
CA LYS A 213 0.99 -19.05 -5.67
C LYS A 213 -0.40 -19.33 -5.10
N ALA A 214 -0.98 -18.38 -4.36
CA ALA A 214 -2.30 -18.52 -3.79
C ALA A 214 -3.37 -18.48 -4.90
N PRO A 215 -4.38 -19.37 -4.84
CA PRO A 215 -5.48 -19.37 -5.80
C PRO A 215 -6.36 -18.13 -5.62
N ASP A 216 -7.18 -17.85 -6.62
CA ASP A 216 -8.04 -16.66 -6.67
C ASP A 216 -9.15 -16.65 -5.61
N ASP A 217 -9.47 -17.81 -5.03
CA ASP A 217 -10.41 -18.01 -3.93
C ASP A 217 -9.71 -18.17 -2.56
N TRP A 218 -8.42 -17.83 -2.47
CA TRP A 218 -7.64 -17.95 -1.24
C TRP A 218 -8.22 -17.09 -0.11
N ASP A 219 -8.37 -17.70 1.06
CA ASP A 219 -8.76 -17.06 2.31
C ASP A 219 -7.63 -17.23 3.35
N PRO A 220 -7.06 -16.14 3.90
CA PRO A 220 -6.01 -16.22 4.93
C PRO A 220 -6.44 -16.93 6.22
N LEU A 221 -7.74 -16.99 6.51
CA LEU A 221 -8.28 -17.64 7.71
C LEU A 221 -8.52 -19.13 7.53
N MET A 222 -8.49 -19.63 6.28
CA MET A 222 -8.67 -21.04 6.00
C MET A 222 -7.37 -21.83 6.23
N PRO A 223 -7.47 -23.09 6.69
CA PRO A 223 -6.30 -23.96 6.79
C PRO A 223 -5.71 -24.21 5.39
N PRO A 224 -4.39 -24.38 5.27
CA PRO A 224 -3.76 -24.73 4.00
C PRO A 224 -4.33 -26.03 3.43
N ASP A 225 -4.44 -26.10 2.11
CA ASP A 225 -4.73 -27.34 1.42
C ASP A 225 -3.56 -28.33 1.63
N PRO A 226 -3.78 -29.51 2.25
CA PRO A 226 -2.72 -30.48 2.48
C PRO A 226 -2.17 -31.09 1.20
N ASP A 227 -2.95 -31.11 0.11
CA ASP A 227 -2.54 -31.65 -1.19
C ASP A 227 -1.76 -30.62 -2.00
N PHE A 228 -1.94 -29.32 -1.72
CA PHE A 228 -1.26 -28.20 -2.39
C PHE A 228 -0.68 -27.19 -1.39
N PRO A 229 0.29 -27.59 -0.54
CA PRO A 229 0.80 -26.75 0.53
C PRO A 229 1.50 -25.48 0.02
N GLU A 230 1.98 -25.46 -1.21
CA GLU A 230 2.59 -24.28 -1.84
C GLU A 230 1.57 -23.15 -2.13
N ARG A 231 0.28 -23.47 -2.09
CA ARG A 231 -0.85 -22.54 -2.36
C ARG A 231 -1.43 -21.91 -1.10
N ALA A 232 -0.82 -22.16 0.06
CA ALA A 232 -1.26 -21.66 1.36
C ALA A 232 -1.29 -20.12 1.50
N GLY A 233 -0.71 -19.41 0.53
CA GLY A 233 -0.54 -17.96 0.54
C GLY A 233 0.43 -17.48 1.61
N PRO A 234 0.56 -16.16 1.78
CA PRO A 234 1.53 -15.58 2.72
C PRO A 234 1.06 -15.72 4.17
N ARG A 235 1.98 -16.15 5.04
CA ARG A 235 1.80 -16.24 6.50
C ARG A 235 3.02 -15.66 7.20
N LEU A 236 2.82 -15.00 8.33
CA LEU A 236 3.89 -14.38 9.09
C LEU A 236 4.40 -15.32 10.18
N VAL A 237 5.72 -15.33 10.35
CA VAL A 237 6.39 -15.88 11.53
C VAL A 237 7.11 -14.72 12.20
N TRP A 238 6.50 -14.17 13.24
CA TRP A 238 6.98 -12.99 13.95
C TRP A 238 8.28 -13.25 14.71
N ASN A 239 9.14 -12.22 14.71
CA ASN A 239 10.32 -12.20 15.53
C ASN A 239 9.96 -11.69 16.93
N THR A 240 9.80 -12.60 17.89
CA THR A 240 9.41 -12.27 19.28
C THR A 240 10.48 -11.51 20.07
N SER A 241 11.67 -11.29 19.51
CA SER A 241 12.73 -10.47 20.12
C SER A 241 12.68 -8.98 19.74
N ARG A 242 11.75 -8.60 18.85
CA ARG A 242 11.58 -7.24 18.32
C ARG A 242 10.36 -6.55 18.90
#